data_AF-A0A2T3JGI1-F1
#
_entry.id   AF-A0A2T3JGI1-F1
#
_cell.length_a   1.000
_cell.length_b   1.000
_cell.length_c   1.000
_cell.angle_alpha   90.00
_cell.angle_beta   90.00
_cell.angle_gamma   90.00
#
_symmetry.space_group_name_H-M   'P 1'
#
loop_
_entity.id
_entity.type
_entity.pdbx_description
1 polymer ?
#
loop_
_entity_poly.entity_id
_entity_poly.type
_entity_poly.pdbx_seq_one_letter_code
_entity_poly.pdbx_strand_id
1 'polypeptide(L)'
;MPNIVLSRIDERLVHGQVGVQWVGFADANIVVVVNDEVANDEIQQNLMEMVLADGIAIRFWTVQKTINTIHKAADRQRILLVCRTPRDFRQLVEGGVPITKINIGNMHYAEGKKQIYKTVSVDAEDITEFEKLKALGVNCTIQGVPTEGATDLFTLI
;
A
#
# COMPACT_ATOMS: atom_id res chain seq x y z
N MET A 1 17.98 -7.95 -2.64
CA MET A 1 17.10 -6.76 -2.54
C MET A 1 15.68 -7.28 -2.60
N PRO A 2 14.74 -6.82 -1.74
CA PRO A 2 13.38 -7.35 -1.76
C PRO A 2 12.72 -7.08 -3.12
N ASN A 3 12.06 -8.09 -3.68
CA ASN A 3 11.33 -7.98 -4.93
C ASN A 3 9.91 -7.47 -4.65
N ILE A 4 9.79 -6.14 -4.50
CA ILE A 4 8.50 -5.45 -4.28
C ILE A 4 7.87 -5.19 -5.65
N VAL A 5 6.87 -5.99 -6.01
CA VAL A 5 6.19 -5.92 -7.31
C VAL A 5 5.09 -4.86 -7.35
N LEU A 6 4.52 -4.51 -6.18
CA LEU A 6 3.54 -3.45 -6.04
C LEU A 6 3.60 -2.86 -4.63
N SER A 7 3.51 -1.54 -4.53
CA SER A 7 3.28 -0.81 -3.28
C SER A 7 1.95 -0.05 -3.41
N ARG A 8 0.99 -0.33 -2.52
CA ARG A 8 -0.38 0.16 -2.64
C ARG A 8 -0.88 0.82 -1.35
N ILE A 9 -1.43 2.02 -1.49
CA ILE A 9 -2.27 2.67 -0.47
C ILE A 9 -3.71 2.22 -0.69
N ASP A 10 -4.27 1.55 0.30
CA ASP A 10 -5.71 1.24 0.36
C ASP A 10 -6.12 1.31 1.84
N GLU A 11 -6.99 2.26 2.17
CA GLU A 11 -7.39 2.50 3.56
C GLU A 11 -8.04 1.26 4.20
N ARG A 12 -8.67 0.42 3.38
CA ARG A 12 -9.30 -0.85 3.77
C ARG A 12 -8.34 -2.04 3.72
N LEU A 13 -7.06 -1.81 3.40
CA LEU A 13 -6.00 -2.81 3.31
C LEU A 13 -6.37 -3.93 2.32
N VAL A 14 -6.44 -5.18 2.76
CA VAL A 14 -6.82 -6.32 1.92
C VAL A 14 -8.31 -6.58 2.07
N HIS A 15 -9.08 -6.30 1.02
CA HIS A 15 -10.52 -6.48 1.02
C HIS A 15 -11.06 -6.86 -0.36
N GLY A 16 -12.17 -7.61 -0.36
CA GLY A 16 -12.96 -7.93 -1.55
C GLY A 16 -12.15 -8.50 -2.72
N GLN A 17 -12.69 -8.36 -3.93
CA GLN A 17 -12.00 -8.85 -5.14
C GLN A 17 -10.84 -7.95 -5.59
N VAL A 18 -10.75 -6.72 -5.06
CA VAL A 18 -9.72 -5.76 -5.47
C VAL A 18 -8.33 -6.23 -5.04
N GLY A 19 -8.20 -6.75 -3.81
CA GLY A 19 -6.94 -7.35 -3.35
C GLY A 19 -6.48 -8.49 -4.27
N VAL A 20 -7.40 -9.40 -4.63
CA VAL A 20 -7.13 -10.54 -5.50
C VAL A 20 -6.70 -10.11 -6.90
N GLN A 21 -7.38 -9.11 -7.49
CA GLN A 21 -7.03 -8.58 -8.81
C GLN A 21 -5.61 -8.00 -8.85
N TRP A 22 -5.23 -7.24 -7.81
CA TRP A 22 -3.88 -6.66 -7.73
C TRP A 22 -2.80 -7.70 -7.48
N VAL A 23 -3.08 -8.72 -6.67
CA VAL A 23 -2.17 -9.87 -6.48
C VAL A 23 -1.90 -10.56 -7.82
N GLY A 24 -2.94 -10.88 -8.59
CA GLY A 24 -2.78 -11.51 -9.89
C GLY A 24 -2.09 -10.62 -10.92
N PHE A 25 -2.49 -9.34 -11.00
CA PHE A 25 -1.91 -8.39 -11.95
C PHE A 25 -0.43 -8.11 -11.70
N ALA A 26 -0.03 -7.95 -10.44
CA ALA A 26 1.36 -7.73 -10.06
C ALA A 26 2.18 -9.04 -9.98
N ASP A 27 1.55 -10.19 -10.24
CA ASP A 27 2.15 -11.51 -10.10
C ASP A 27 2.77 -11.71 -8.69
N ALA A 28 2.11 -11.18 -7.66
CA ALA A 28 2.55 -11.29 -6.29
C ALA A 28 2.27 -12.71 -5.76
N ASN A 29 3.16 -13.24 -4.90
CA ASN A 29 2.93 -14.49 -4.18
C ASN A 29 2.96 -14.31 -2.66
N ILE A 30 3.21 -13.08 -2.21
CA ILE A 30 3.08 -12.70 -0.81
C ILE A 30 2.54 -11.27 -0.70
N VAL A 31 1.57 -11.08 0.18
CA VAL A 31 1.07 -9.77 0.59
C VAL A 31 1.65 -9.43 1.96
N VAL A 32 2.27 -8.26 2.09
CA VAL A 32 2.72 -7.72 3.38
C VAL A 32 1.84 -6.52 3.69
N VAL A 33 0.94 -6.70 4.65
CA VAL A 33 0.09 -5.65 5.21
C VAL A 33 0.90 -4.94 6.30
N VAL A 34 1.21 -3.68 6.07
CA VAL A 34 1.99 -2.84 6.98
C VAL A 34 1.05 -1.90 7.71
N ASN A 35 0.67 -2.28 8.93
CA ASN A 35 -0.18 -1.48 9.79
C ASN A 35 -0.02 -1.93 11.25
N ASP A 36 0.34 -0.99 12.12
CA ASP A 36 0.68 -1.31 13.51
C ASP A 36 -0.52 -1.84 14.33
N GLU A 37 -1.72 -1.36 14.03
CA GLU A 37 -2.95 -1.84 14.69
C GLU A 37 -3.29 -3.26 14.24
N VAL A 38 -3.38 -3.49 12.92
CA VAL A 38 -3.73 -4.80 12.34
C VAL A 38 -2.70 -5.86 12.69
N ALA A 39 -1.42 -5.50 12.81
CA ALA A 39 -0.37 -6.42 13.25
C ALA A 39 -0.63 -7.04 14.64
N ASN A 40 -1.54 -6.46 15.43
CA ASN A 40 -1.94 -6.92 16.76
C ASN A 40 -3.44 -7.30 16.86
N ASP A 41 -4.19 -7.31 15.75
CA ASP A 41 -5.63 -7.62 15.72
C ASP A 41 -5.90 -8.91 14.95
N GLU A 42 -5.95 -10.04 15.66
CA GLU A 42 -6.18 -11.37 15.06
C GLU A 42 -7.50 -11.46 14.29
N ILE A 43 -8.53 -10.72 14.69
CA ILE A 43 -9.83 -10.75 14.00
C ILE A 43 -9.69 -10.11 12.62
N GLN A 44 -9.08 -8.92 12.55
CA GLN A 44 -8.82 -8.25 11.27
C GLN A 44 -7.88 -9.06 10.39
N GLN A 45 -6.85 -9.67 10.97
CA GLN A 45 -5.93 -10.54 10.24
C GLN A 45 -6.69 -11.68 9.58
N ASN A 46 -7.44 -12.48 10.37
CA ASN A 46 -8.21 -13.62 9.87
C ASN A 46 -9.17 -13.22 8.74
N LEU A 47 -9.87 -12.07 8.86
CA LEU A 47 -10.76 -11.57 7.82
C LEU A 47 -10.01 -11.25 6.51
N MET A 48 -8.82 -10.68 6.59
CA MET A 48 -7.98 -10.39 5.42
C MET A 48 -7.39 -11.65 4.79
N GLU A 49 -7.03 -12.66 5.58
CA GLU A 49 -6.53 -13.94 5.07
C GLU A 49 -7.58 -14.65 4.21
N MET A 50 -8.86 -14.61 4.63
CA MET A 50 -9.99 -15.21 3.91
C MET A 50 -10.24 -14.60 2.52
N VAL A 51 -9.69 -13.42 2.23
CA VAL A 51 -9.85 -12.74 0.94
C VAL A 51 -8.92 -13.32 -0.12
N LEU A 52 -7.76 -13.83 0.27
CA LEU A 52 -6.72 -14.26 -0.66
C LEU A 52 -6.95 -15.69 -1.16
N ALA A 53 -6.57 -15.92 -2.42
CA ALA A 53 -6.59 -17.26 -3.00
C ALA A 53 -5.50 -18.16 -2.40
N ASP A 54 -5.75 -19.48 -2.45
CA ASP A 54 -4.79 -20.49 -2.02
C ASP A 54 -3.41 -20.30 -2.70
N GLY A 55 -2.36 -20.45 -1.90
CA GLY A 55 -0.98 -20.32 -2.36
C GLY A 55 -0.40 -18.90 -2.31
N ILE A 56 -1.20 -17.88 -2.00
CA ILE A 56 -0.72 -16.53 -1.72
C ILE A 56 -0.47 -16.39 -0.21
N ALA A 57 0.78 -16.15 0.18
CA ALA A 57 1.10 -15.90 1.58
C ALA A 57 0.66 -14.49 2.00
N ILE A 58 0.29 -14.32 3.26
CA ILE A 58 0.02 -13.00 3.86
C ILE A 58 0.78 -12.82 5.16
N ARG A 59 1.25 -11.60 5.42
CA ARG A 59 1.94 -11.22 6.64
C ARG A 59 1.42 -9.86 7.11
N PHE A 60 1.24 -9.73 8.42
CA PHE A 60 0.83 -8.49 9.07
C PHE A 60 1.98 -7.99 9.94
N TRP A 61 2.59 -6.89 9.52
CA TRP A 61 3.76 -6.33 10.17
C TRP A 61 3.54 -4.89 10.58
N THR A 62 4.20 -4.49 11.66
CA THR A 62 4.35 -3.08 11.99
C THR A 62 5.26 -2.39 10.97
N VAL A 63 5.22 -1.07 10.92
CA VAL A 63 6.13 -0.27 10.08
C VAL A 63 7.59 -0.59 10.43
N GLN A 64 7.92 -0.56 11.72
CA GLN A 64 9.29 -0.84 12.18
C GLN A 64 9.74 -2.27 11.87
N LYS A 65 8.87 -3.26 12.05
CA LYS A 65 9.19 -4.66 11.71
C LYS A 65 9.46 -4.80 10.22
N THR A 66 8.69 -4.12 9.39
CA THR A 66 8.87 -4.10 7.92
C THR A 66 10.24 -3.54 7.56
N ILE A 67 10.61 -2.36 8.07
CA ILE A 67 11.94 -1.76 7.88
C ILE A 67 13.06 -2.75 8.22
N ASN A 68 12.97 -3.40 9.37
CA ASN A 68 14.02 -4.29 9.86
C ASN A 68 14.13 -5.63 9.11
N THR A 69 13.04 -6.07 8.47
CA THR A 69 12.89 -7.46 8.01
C THR A 69 12.82 -7.60 6.50
N ILE A 70 12.28 -6.60 5.79
CA ILE A 70 11.97 -6.71 4.36
C ILE A 70 13.20 -7.07 3.51
N HIS A 71 14.38 -6.59 3.90
CA HIS A 71 15.64 -6.88 3.21
C HIS A 71 16.09 -8.35 3.28
N LYS A 72 15.48 -9.15 4.17
CA LYS A 72 15.72 -10.59 4.33
C LYS A 72 14.80 -11.44 3.44
N ALA A 73 13.94 -10.82 2.63
CA ALA A 73 13.07 -11.54 1.71
C ALA A 73 13.88 -12.41 0.74
N ALA A 74 13.42 -13.64 0.51
CA ALA A 74 14.01 -14.55 -0.47
C ALA A 74 13.67 -14.10 -1.89
N ASP A 75 14.55 -14.35 -2.85
CA ASP A 75 14.38 -13.90 -4.26
C ASP A 75 13.07 -14.38 -4.91
N ARG A 76 12.57 -15.54 -4.48
CA ARG A 76 11.28 -16.09 -4.95
C ARG A 76 10.06 -15.30 -4.46
N GLN A 77 10.19 -14.44 -3.46
CA GLN A 77 9.09 -13.69 -2.89
C GLN A 77 8.81 -12.44 -3.73
N ARG A 78 7.65 -12.41 -4.38
CA ARG A 78 7.14 -11.27 -5.14
C ARG A 78 6.12 -10.56 -4.27
N ILE A 79 6.54 -9.44 -3.70
CA ILE A 79 5.88 -8.80 -2.56
C ILE A 79 4.92 -7.72 -3.04
N LEU A 80 3.65 -7.85 -2.68
CA LEU A 80 2.69 -6.77 -2.70
C LEU A 80 2.66 -6.13 -1.31
N LEU A 81 3.11 -4.88 -1.20
CA LEU A 81 3.14 -4.11 0.03
C LEU A 81 1.88 -3.24 0.12
N VAL A 82 1.11 -3.37 1.21
CA VAL A 82 -0.11 -2.59 1.43
C VAL A 82 0.02 -1.77 2.70
N CYS A 83 -0.15 -0.46 2.61
CA CYS A 83 -0.29 0.42 3.77
C CYS A 83 -1.64 1.12 3.74
N ARG A 84 -2.08 1.59 4.92
CA ARG A 84 -3.32 2.36 5.05
C ARG A 84 -3.13 3.80 4.57
N THR A 85 -1.96 4.40 4.83
CA THR A 85 -1.76 5.85 4.66
C THR A 85 -0.45 6.20 3.90
N PRO A 86 -0.34 7.41 3.31
CA PRO A 86 0.92 7.89 2.75
C PRO A 86 2.01 8.04 3.81
N ARG A 87 1.64 8.37 5.06
CA ARG A 87 2.58 8.50 6.19
C ARG A 87 3.35 7.20 6.45
N ASP A 88 2.66 6.06 6.40
CA ASP A 88 3.27 4.73 6.58
C ASP A 88 4.31 4.49 5.49
N PHE A 89 3.97 4.75 4.23
CA PHE A 89 4.93 4.63 3.13
C PHE A 89 6.11 5.58 3.26
N ARG A 90 5.89 6.82 3.69
CA ARG A 90 6.98 7.78 3.94
C ARG A 90 7.95 7.24 5.00
N GLN A 91 7.43 6.69 6.10
CA GLN A 91 8.26 6.03 7.12
C GLN A 91 9.07 4.86 6.56
N LEU A 92 8.47 4.04 5.69
CA LEU A 92 9.17 2.92 5.07
C LEU A 92 10.31 3.39 4.15
N VAL A 93 10.06 4.40 3.31
CA VAL A 93 11.06 4.96 2.39
C VAL A 93 12.22 5.58 3.17
N GLU A 94 11.93 6.39 4.18
CA GLU A 94 12.97 6.95 5.07
C GLU A 94 13.73 5.88 5.85
N GLY A 95 13.05 4.78 6.19
CA GLY A 95 13.65 3.59 6.82
C GLY A 95 14.51 2.75 5.87
N GLY A 96 14.64 3.12 4.59
CA GLY A 96 15.49 2.43 3.62
C GLY A 96 14.82 1.31 2.84
N VAL A 97 13.49 1.16 2.94
CA VAL A 97 12.75 0.21 2.09
C VAL A 97 12.75 0.74 0.64
N PRO A 98 13.18 -0.05 -0.35
CA PRO A 98 13.41 0.44 -1.72
C PRO A 98 12.08 0.56 -2.50
N ILE A 99 11.33 1.63 -2.24
CA ILE A 99 10.04 1.92 -2.86
C ILE A 99 10.19 3.16 -3.74
N THR A 100 9.98 3.00 -5.05
CA THR A 100 10.09 4.11 -6.03
C THR A 100 8.75 4.47 -6.66
N LYS A 101 7.72 3.64 -6.48
CA LYS A 101 6.38 3.81 -7.05
C LYS A 101 5.33 3.39 -6.03
N ILE A 102 4.29 4.20 -5.87
CA ILE A 102 3.13 3.91 -5.03
C ILE A 102 1.86 4.06 -5.86
N ASN A 103 1.05 3.00 -5.85
CA ASN A 103 -0.31 3.00 -6.36
C ASN A 103 -1.27 3.45 -5.25
N ILE A 104 -2.08 4.48 -5.50
CA ILE A 104 -3.16 4.91 -4.59
C ILE A 104 -4.46 4.31 -5.10
N GLY A 105 -4.94 3.29 -4.39
CA GLY A 105 -6.22 2.67 -4.67
C GLY A 105 -7.38 3.45 -4.11
N ASN A 106 -7.28 3.75 -2.82
CA ASN A 106 -8.37 4.37 -2.07
C ASN A 106 -7.86 5.08 -0.81
N MET A 107 -8.39 6.30 -0.62
CA MET A 107 -8.33 7.07 0.61
C MET A 107 -9.71 7.71 0.78
N HIS A 108 -10.44 7.31 1.81
CA HIS A 108 -11.85 7.65 1.96
C HIS A 108 -12.06 9.13 2.29
N TYR A 109 -13.26 9.62 1.96
CA TYR A 109 -13.71 10.91 2.44
C TYR A 109 -13.94 10.84 3.95
N ALA A 110 -13.45 11.85 4.65
CA ALA A 110 -13.78 12.17 6.03
C ALA A 110 -14.02 13.68 6.12
N GLU A 111 -14.69 14.13 7.18
CA GLU A 111 -14.86 15.57 7.42
C GLU A 111 -13.49 16.26 7.45
N GLY A 112 -13.35 17.33 6.66
CA GLY A 112 -12.08 18.05 6.48
C GLY A 112 -11.24 17.60 5.27
N LYS A 113 -11.54 16.45 4.65
CA LYS A 113 -10.86 16.01 3.41
C LYS A 113 -11.53 16.57 2.17
N LYS A 114 -10.73 16.96 1.17
CA LYS A 114 -11.19 17.32 -0.18
C LYS A 114 -11.10 16.10 -1.09
N GLN A 115 -12.20 15.78 -1.76
CA GLN A 115 -12.18 14.74 -2.80
C GLN A 115 -11.44 15.23 -4.05
N ILE A 116 -10.39 14.52 -4.44
CA ILE A 116 -9.56 14.83 -5.63
C ILE A 116 -9.74 13.81 -6.74
N TYR A 117 -10.20 12.61 -6.40
CA TYR A 117 -10.53 11.54 -7.35
C TYR A 117 -11.68 10.68 -6.84
N LYS A 118 -12.25 9.83 -7.70
CA LYS A 118 -13.43 9.01 -7.39
C LYS A 118 -13.31 8.25 -6.07
N THR A 119 -12.13 7.70 -5.77
CA THR A 119 -11.85 6.91 -4.56
C THR A 119 -10.83 7.55 -3.63
N VAL A 120 -10.39 8.79 -3.90
CA VAL A 120 -9.29 9.44 -3.19
C VAL A 120 -9.71 10.83 -2.72
N SER A 121 -9.75 10.99 -1.40
CA SER A 121 -9.90 12.27 -0.71
C SER A 121 -8.68 12.49 0.17
N VAL A 122 -8.21 13.74 0.23
CA VAL A 122 -6.99 14.13 0.95
C VAL A 122 -7.24 15.39 1.79
N ASP A 123 -6.55 15.51 2.90
CA ASP A 123 -6.40 16.76 3.65
C ASP A 123 -4.99 17.35 3.48
N ALA A 124 -4.68 18.40 4.25
CA ALA A 124 -3.38 19.05 4.23
C ALA A 124 -2.24 18.16 4.76
N GLU A 125 -2.53 17.23 5.68
CA GLU A 125 -1.53 16.29 6.21
C GLU A 125 -1.20 15.25 5.14
N ASP A 126 -2.21 14.66 4.49
CA ASP A 126 -2.03 13.73 3.38
C ASP A 126 -1.18 14.34 2.26
N ILE A 127 -1.50 15.58 1.84
CA ILE A 127 -0.74 16.32 0.81
C ILE A 127 0.72 16.51 1.25
N THR A 128 0.93 16.89 2.51
CA THR A 128 2.28 17.07 3.06
C THR A 128 3.10 15.77 3.01
N GLU A 129 2.47 14.63 3.31
CA GLU A 129 3.14 13.33 3.24
C GLU A 129 3.45 12.92 1.80
N PHE A 130 2.56 13.20 0.84
CA PHE A 130 2.83 12.97 -0.58
C PHE A 130 3.95 13.86 -1.13
N GLU A 131 4.02 15.13 -0.74
CA GLU A 131 5.12 16.03 -1.14
C GLU A 131 6.48 15.53 -0.59
N LYS A 132 6.52 15.00 0.65
CA LYS A 132 7.73 14.35 1.19
C LYS A 132 8.12 13.12 0.37
N LEU A 133 7.15 12.27 0.02
CA LEU A 133 7.38 11.10 -0.85
C LEU A 133 7.94 11.51 -2.22
N LYS A 134 7.41 12.59 -2.82
CA LYS A 134 7.92 13.15 -4.08
C LYS A 134 9.35 13.64 -3.95
N ALA A 135 9.66 14.35 -2.87
CA ALA A 135 11.03 14.82 -2.59
C ALA A 135 12.02 13.67 -2.41
N LEU A 136 11.55 12.51 -1.93
CA LEU A 136 12.31 11.25 -1.85
C LEU A 136 12.38 10.50 -3.20
N GLY A 137 11.82 11.04 -4.28
CA GLY A 137 11.85 10.47 -5.62
C GLY A 137 10.81 9.38 -5.87
N VAL A 138 9.74 9.33 -5.07
CA VAL A 138 8.67 8.34 -5.22
C VAL A 138 7.58 8.85 -6.16
N ASN A 139 7.23 8.04 -7.16
CA ASN A 139 6.13 8.34 -8.07
C ASN A 139 4.80 7.85 -7.49
N CYS A 140 3.82 8.73 -7.37
CA CYS A 140 2.51 8.44 -6.77
C CYS A 140 1.41 8.51 -7.84
N THR A 141 0.74 7.40 -8.12
CA THR A 141 -0.33 7.33 -9.14
C THR A 141 -1.62 6.76 -8.58
N ILE A 142 -2.74 7.40 -8.86
CA ILE A 142 -4.08 6.94 -8.49
C ILE A 142 -4.59 5.94 -9.53
N GLN A 143 -4.93 4.73 -9.08
CA GLN A 143 -5.55 3.69 -9.91
C GLN A 143 -6.23 2.67 -9.00
N GLY A 144 -7.56 2.58 -9.08
CA GLY A 144 -8.38 1.77 -8.18
C GLY A 144 -8.23 0.27 -8.44
N VAL A 145 -8.39 -0.12 -9.71
CA VAL A 145 -8.24 -1.49 -10.20
C VAL A 145 -7.29 -1.54 -11.40
N PRO A 146 -6.66 -2.70 -11.71
CA PRO A 146 -5.63 -2.77 -12.75
C PRO A 146 -6.08 -2.39 -14.17
N THR A 147 -7.39 -2.53 -14.46
CA THR A 147 -7.96 -2.24 -15.78
C THR A 147 -8.27 -0.75 -16.01
N GLU A 148 -8.19 0.07 -14.97
CA GLU A 148 -8.40 1.53 -15.08
C GLU A 148 -7.13 2.24 -15.53
N GLY A 149 -7.26 3.44 -16.09
CA GLY A 149 -6.11 4.32 -16.34
C GLY A 149 -5.50 4.83 -15.04
N ALA A 150 -4.18 4.95 -15.00
CA ALA A 150 -3.46 5.55 -13.89
C ALA A 150 -3.36 7.07 -14.07
N THR A 151 -3.66 7.82 -13.00
CA THR A 151 -3.56 9.29 -12.97
C THR A 151 -2.41 9.70 -12.05
N ASP A 152 -1.55 10.62 -12.47
CA ASP A 152 -0.52 11.18 -11.60
C ASP A 152 -1.18 12.04 -10.51
N LEU A 153 -0.91 11.69 -9.24
CA LEU A 153 -1.46 12.38 -8.08
C LEU A 153 -1.17 13.89 -8.12
N PHE A 154 0.04 14.28 -8.50
CA PHE A 154 0.50 15.68 -8.44
C PHE A 154 -0.12 16.56 -9.52
N THR A 155 -0.94 16.01 -10.40
CA THR A 155 -1.76 16.80 -11.33
C THR A 155 -3.09 17.25 -10.71
N LEU A 156 -3.44 16.73 -9.53
CA LEU A 156 -4.72 16.96 -8.84
C LEU A 156 -4.58 17.72 -7.51
N ILE A 157 -3.37 17.88 -7.00
CA ILE A 157 -3.04 18.56 -5.74
C ILE A 157 -2.09 19.73 -5.95
#